data_AF-N1VRV9-F1
#
_entry.id   AF-N1VRV9-F1
#
_cell.length_a   1.000
_cell.length_b   1.000
_cell.length_c   1.000
_cell.angle_alpha   90.00
_cell.angle_beta   90.00
_cell.angle_gamma   90.00
#
_symmetry.space_group_name_H-M   'P 1'
#
loop_
_entity.id
_entity.type
_entity.pdbx_description
1 polymer ?
#
loop_
_entity_poly.entity_id
_entity_poly.type
_entity_poly.pdbx_seq_one_letter_code
_entity_poly.pdbx_strand_id
1 'polypeptide(L)'
;MLGLSLGKVNYILKAFLDKGLIKMNNFRNNKNKLSYTYLLTPRGIEEKARMTLHFYEIKKREYEALRTEVEKLGNIVEGLG
;
A
#
# COMPACT_ATOMS: atom_id res chain seq x y z
N MET A 1 7.11 -15.00 4.30
CA MET A 1 7.99 -14.08 3.53
C MET A 1 7.55 -14.11 2.07
N LEU A 2 7.58 -12.98 1.35
CA LEU A 2 7.00 -12.72 0.01
C LEU A 2 7.31 -13.70 -1.15
N GLY A 3 7.97 -14.85 -0.93
CA GLY A 3 8.32 -15.81 -1.99
C GLY A 3 9.28 -15.26 -3.04
N LEU A 4 9.91 -14.11 -2.78
CA LEU A 4 10.80 -13.42 -3.72
C LEU A 4 12.26 -13.81 -3.46
N SER A 5 12.96 -14.20 -4.52
CA SER A 5 14.42 -14.35 -4.50
C SER A 5 15.10 -12.99 -4.26
N LEU A 6 16.29 -13.00 -3.65
CA LEU A 6 17.09 -11.81 -3.40
C LEU A 6 17.37 -10.99 -4.68
N GLY A 7 17.62 -11.65 -5.82
CA GLY A 7 17.83 -10.98 -7.10
C GLY A 7 16.61 -10.18 -7.56
N LYS A 8 15.40 -10.75 -7.46
CA LYS A 8 14.14 -10.06 -7.76
C LYS A 8 13.90 -8.86 -6.85
N VAL A 9 14.20 -8.99 -5.55
CA VAL A 9 14.07 -7.87 -4.61
C VAL A 9 14.99 -6.71 -5.00
N ASN A 10 16.27 -7.00 -5.27
CA ASN A 10 17.24 -5.98 -5.70
C ASN A 10 16.84 -5.33 -7.03
N TYR A 11 16.33 -6.11 -7.98
CA TYR A 11 15.83 -5.59 -9.25
C TYR A 11 14.68 -4.58 -9.05
N ILE A 12 13.70 -4.90 -8.20
CA ILE A 12 12.56 -4.01 -7.91
C ILE A 12 13.03 -2.75 -7.17
N LEU A 13 13.91 -2.88 -6.18
CA LEU A 13 14.45 -1.74 -5.44
C LEU A 13 15.22 -0.79 -6.36
N LYS A 14 16.00 -1.33 -7.29
CA LYS A 14 16.69 -0.52 -8.30
C LYS A 14 15.69 0.22 -9.19
N ALA A 15 14.62 -0.44 -9.64
CA ALA A 15 13.57 0.22 -10.41
C ALA A 15 12.87 1.36 -9.62
N PHE A 16 12.68 1.22 -8.31
CA PHE A 16 12.13 2.29 -7.48
C PHE A 16 13.12 3.44 -7.24
N LEU A 17 14.42 3.15 -7.15
CA LEU A 17 15.47 4.17 -7.14
C LEU A 17 15.48 4.94 -8.47
N ASP A 18 15.46 4.24 -9.60
CA ASP A 18 15.50 4.83 -10.94
C ASP A 18 14.26 5.71 -11.20
N LYS A 19 13.10 5.33 -10.63
CA LYS A 19 11.88 6.16 -10.65
C LYS A 19 11.87 7.31 -9.63
N GLY A 20 12.87 7.40 -8.76
CA GLY A 20 12.98 8.43 -7.72
C GLY A 20 11.93 8.29 -6.60
N LEU A 21 11.36 7.11 -6.40
CA LEU A 21 10.36 6.86 -5.35
C LEU A 21 11.01 6.54 -4.00
N ILE A 22 12.20 5.95 -4.03
CA ILE A 22 13.01 5.69 -2.85
C ILE A 22 14.40 6.30 -3.02
N LYS A 23 15.08 6.55 -1.91
CA LYS A 23 16.49 6.92 -1.85
C LYS A 23 17.23 5.97 -0.92
N MET A 24 18.49 5.70 -1.25
CA MET A 24 19.38 4.93 -0.39
C MET A 24 20.03 5.87 0.62
N ASN A 25 19.91 5.58 1.91
CA ASN A 25 20.62 6.32 2.95
C ASN A 25 21.90 5.58 3.36
N ASN A 26 23.06 6.10 2.97
CA ASN A 26 24.35 5.56 3.36
C ASN A 26 24.84 6.26 4.63
N PHE A 27 24.55 5.69 5.80
CA PHE A 27 25.21 6.11 7.04
C PHE A 27 26.69 5.72 6.97
N ARG A 28 27.51 6.63 6.44
CA ARG A 28 28.92 6.42 6.11
C ARG A 28 29.84 6.31 7.35
N ASN A 29 29.35 5.90 8.52
CA ASN A 29 30.17 5.94 9.74
C ASN A 29 29.99 4.78 10.73
N ASN A 30 29.53 3.60 10.30
CA ASN A 30 29.63 2.43 11.18
C ASN A 30 30.18 1.21 10.43
N LYS A 31 31.11 0.49 11.07
CA LYS A 31 31.90 -0.64 10.55
C LYS A 31 31.05 -1.88 10.18
N ASN A 32 29.73 -1.77 10.21
CA ASN A 32 28.78 -2.82 9.88
C ASN A 32 28.04 -2.43 8.60
N LYS A 33 28.30 -3.13 7.50
CA LYS A 33 27.64 -3.10 6.17
C LYS A 33 26.10 -3.35 6.19
N LEU A 34 25.45 -3.20 7.34
CA LEU A 34 24.14 -3.79 7.67
C LEU A 34 22.93 -2.85 7.53
N SER A 35 23.06 -1.68 6.91
CA SER A 35 21.91 -0.74 6.85
C SER A 35 21.85 0.01 5.52
N TYR A 36 21.63 -0.71 4.42
CA TYR A 36 21.03 -0.10 3.24
C TYR A 36 19.56 0.18 3.55
N THR A 37 19.31 1.32 4.20
CA THR A 37 17.95 1.75 4.49
C THR A 37 17.41 2.49 3.28
N TYR A 38 16.39 1.90 2.65
CA TYR A 38 15.63 2.52 1.59
C TYR A 38 14.52 3.39 2.19
N LEU A 39 14.62 4.70 1.99
CA LEU A 39 13.64 5.67 2.49
C LEU A 39 12.80 6.17 1.33
N LEU A 40 11.49 6.38 1.56
CA LEU A 40 10.65 7.05 0.57
C LEU A 40 11.13 8.49 0.37
N THR A 41 11.11 8.94 -0.87
CA THR A 41 11.23 10.36 -1.21
C THR A 41 9.88 11.05 -1.01
N PRO A 42 9.79 12.38 -1.02
CA PRO A 42 8.49 13.07 -1.05
C PRO A 42 7.58 12.56 -2.16
N ARG A 43 8.13 12.30 -3.35
CA ARG A 43 7.42 11.67 -4.47
C ARG A 43 6.95 10.25 -4.14
N GLY A 44 7.79 9.45 -3.48
CA GLY A 44 7.40 8.11 -3.02
C GLY A 44 6.27 8.12 -2.00
N ILE A 45 6.24 9.12 -1.12
CA ILE A 45 5.17 9.32 -0.14
C ILE A 45 3.86 9.68 -0.85
N GLU A 46 3.91 10.62 -1.80
CA GLU A 46 2.76 11.01 -2.62
C GLU A 46 2.16 9.82 -3.38
N GLU A 47 3.02 9.02 -4.01
CA GLU A 47 2.62 7.80 -4.73
C GLU A 47 1.95 6.77 -3.81
N LYS A 48 2.52 6.56 -2.61
CA LYS A 48 1.90 5.70 -1.59
C LYS A 48 0.55 6.24 -1.15
N ALA A 49 0.42 7.55 -0.94
CA ALA A 49 -0.84 8.19 -0.56
C ALA A 49 -1.90 8.02 -1.66
N ARG A 50 -1.54 8.23 -2.94
CA ARG A 50 -2.43 8.03 -4.08
C ARG A 50 -2.97 6.59 -4.15
N MET A 51 -2.09 5.59 -4.01
CA MET A 51 -2.51 4.18 -3.98
C MET A 51 -3.43 3.88 -2.79
N THR A 52 -3.18 4.51 -1.64
CA THR A 52 -3.98 4.33 -0.43
C THR A 52 -5.38 4.93 -0.60
N LEU A 53 -5.49 6.13 -1.17
CA LEU A 53 -6.77 6.75 -1.51
C LEU A 53 -7.57 5.93 -2.52
N HIS A 54 -6.91 5.40 -3.55
CA HIS A 54 -7.56 4.52 -4.51
C HIS A 54 -8.13 3.26 -3.85
N PHE A 55 -7.36 2.63 -2.96
CA PHE A 55 -7.84 1.49 -2.18
C PHE A 55 -9.02 1.86 -1.26
N TYR A 56 -8.95 3.03 -0.62
CA TYR A 56 -10.05 3.54 0.20
C TYR A 56 -11.34 3.69 -0.60
N GLU A 57 -11.31 4.27 -1.80
CA GLU A 57 -12.50 4.41 -2.64
C GLU A 57 -13.10 3.07 -3.09
N ILE A 58 -12.26 2.04 -3.27
CA ILE A 58 -12.74 0.68 -3.49
C ILE A 58 -13.49 0.18 -2.26
N LYS A 59 -12.88 0.29 -1.07
CA LYS A 59 -13.50 -0.19 0.18
C LYS A 59 -14.76 0.57 0.56
N LYS A 60 -14.80 1.87 0.30
CA LYS A 60 -16.00 2.68 0.49
C LYS A 60 -17.16 2.17 -0.36
N ARG A 61 -16.93 1.89 -1.65
CA ARG A 61 -17.98 1.35 -2.53
C ARG A 61 -18.46 -0.03 -2.12
N GLU A 62 -17.54 -0.92 -1.75
CA GLU A 62 -17.90 -2.24 -1.21
C GLU A 62 -18.79 -2.10 0.04
N TYR A 63 -18.44 -1.20 0.95
CA TYR A 63 -19.21 -0.95 2.17
C TYR A 63 -20.62 -0.42 1.88
N GLU A 64 -20.77 0.58 1.01
CA GLU A 64 -22.09 1.14 0.67
C GLU A 64 -23.00 0.10 0.00
N ALA A 65 -22.43 -0.78 -0.83
CA ALA A 65 -23.17 -1.87 -1.44
C ALA A 65 -23.71 -2.85 -0.39
N LEU A 66 -22.85 -3.29 0.54
CA LEU A 66 -23.25 -4.16 1.65
C LEU A 66 -24.29 -3.50 2.56
N ARG A 67 -24.11 -2.22 2.88
CA ARG A 67 -25.05 -1.45 3.69
C ARG A 67 -26.44 -1.42 3.04
N THR A 68 -26.50 -1.13 1.74
CA THR A 68 -27.75 -1.11 0.98
C THR A 68 -28.45 -2.47 1.00
N GLU A 69 -27.69 -3.55 0.92
CA GLU A 69 -28.23 -4.92 1.00
C GLU A 69 -28.82 -5.21 2.39
N VAL A 70 -28.13 -4.83 3.46
CA VAL A 70 -28.61 -4.99 4.84
C VAL A 70 -29.89 -4.18 5.08
N GLU A 71 -29.95 -2.92 4.62
CA GLU A 71 -31.14 -2.07 4.76
C GLU A 71 -32.35 -2.68 4.04
N LYS A 72 -32.16 -3.24 2.83
CA LYS A 72 -33.22 -3.95 2.10
C LYS A 72 -33.73 -5.16 2.87
N LEU A 73 -32.82 -5.97 3.43
CA LEU A 73 -33.19 -7.15 4.22
C LEU A 73 -33.98 -6.75 5.48
N GLY A 74 -33.58 -5.67 6.17
CA GLY A 74 -34.30 -5.13 7.32
C GLY A 74 -35.75 -4.73 6.98
N ASN A 75 -35.94 -3.97 5.91
CA ASN A 75 -37.26 -3.53 5.47
C ASN A 75 -38.18 -4.70 5.07
N ILE A 76 -37.63 -5.76 4.46
CA ILE A 76 -38.39 -6.96 4.10
C ILE A 76 -38.89 -7.67 5.37
N VAL A 77 -38.06 -7.78 6.41
CA VAL A 77 -38.42 -8.43 7.66
C VAL A 77 -39.52 -7.64 8.41
N GLU A 78 -39.44 -6.31 8.42
CA GLU A 78 -40.46 -5.46 9.05
C GLU A 78 -41.82 -5.52 8.31
N GLY A 79 -41.82 -5.67 6.99
CA GLY A 79 -43.05 -5.79 6.20
C GLY A 79 -43.73 -7.17 6.24
N LEU A 80 -43.13 -8.16 6.93
CA LEU A 80 -43.69 -9.51 7.11
C LEU A 80 -44.43 -9.69 8.46
N GLY A 81 -44.45 -8.67 9.32
CA GLY A 81 -45.22 -8.61 10.57
C GLY A 81 -46.50 -7.80 10.42
#